data_AF-A0AA39IV34-F1
#
_entry.id   AF-A0AA39IV34-F1
#
_cell.length_a   1.000
_cell.length_b   1.000
_cell.length_c   1.000
_cell.angle_alpha   90.00
_cell.angle_beta   90.00
_cell.angle_gamma   90.00
#
_symmetry.space_group_name_H-M   'P 1'
#
loop_
_entity.id
_entity.type
_entity.pdbx_description
1 polymer ?
#
loop_
_entity_poly.entity_id
_entity_poly.type
_entity_poly.pdbx_seq_one_letter_code
_entity_poly.pdbx_strand_id
1 'polypeptide(L)'
;GDWISLTSTNNVSNPIHTLQNHLNINNDLPSEAPLFAYSLSSSSWGKLSKEAFLARCTQIWALDDLDAASGHSFRIGGTTYLLLLGVDPWVVMKQGRWSLKVFLLYWHKVEEILP
;
A
#
# COMPACT_ATOMS: atom_id res chain seq x y z
N GLY A 1 1.04 15.99 -11.44
CA GLY A 1 0.77 15.10 -10.30
C GLY A 1 2.05 14.89 -9.53
N ASP A 2 1.96 14.38 -8.30
CA ASP A 2 3.13 13.99 -7.51
C ASP A 2 3.75 12.69 -8.04
N TRP A 3 5.07 12.54 -7.85
CA TRP A 3 5.74 11.27 -8.08
C TRP A 3 5.42 10.27 -6.96
N ILE A 4 5.26 9.00 -7.34
CA ILE A 4 5.22 7.86 -6.41
C ILE A 4 6.48 7.02 -6.62
N SER A 5 7.02 6.48 -5.53
CA SER A 5 8.12 5.51 -5.56
C SER A 5 7.59 4.19 -5.01
N LEU A 6 7.90 3.10 -5.70
CA LEU A 6 7.51 1.75 -5.32
C LEU A 6 8.75 0.88 -5.20
N THR A 7 8.84 0.08 -4.13
CA THR A 7 9.88 -0.94 -4.00
C THR A 7 9.32 -2.30 -4.41
N SER A 8 9.95 -2.92 -5.41
CA SER A 8 9.66 -4.31 -5.79
C SER A 8 9.87 -5.25 -4.60
N THR A 9 8.99 -6.24 -4.41
CA THR A 9 9.15 -7.28 -3.39
C THR A 9 9.10 -8.67 -4.03
N ASN A 10 9.88 -9.62 -3.54
CA ASN A 10 9.99 -10.95 -4.16
C ASN A 10 8.84 -11.90 -3.73
N ASN A 11 7.60 -11.43 -3.75
CA ASN A 11 6.42 -12.22 -3.40
C ASN A 11 5.18 -11.83 -4.21
N VAL A 12 4.09 -12.57 -3.98
CA VAL A 12 2.81 -12.41 -4.68
C VAL A 12 2.15 -11.04 -4.47
N SER A 13 2.55 -10.32 -3.42
CA SER A 13 2.07 -8.97 -3.10
C SER A 13 3.00 -7.88 -3.64
N ASN A 14 3.82 -8.18 -4.65
CA ASN A 14 4.71 -7.20 -5.28
C ASN A 14 3.92 -5.96 -5.76
N PRO A 15 4.26 -4.75 -5.30
CA PRO A 15 3.48 -3.55 -5.63
C PRO A 15 3.62 -3.13 -7.10
N ILE A 16 4.72 -3.48 -7.77
CA ILE A 16 4.90 -3.21 -9.20
C ILE A 16 3.98 -4.11 -10.01
N HIS A 17 4.01 -5.42 -9.77
CA HIS A 17 3.16 -6.37 -10.50
C HIS A 17 1.67 -6.15 -10.22
N THR A 18 1.29 -5.89 -8.96
CA THR A 18 -0.11 -5.65 -8.60
C THR A 18 -0.63 -4.34 -9.21
N LEU A 19 0.18 -3.27 -9.24
CA LEU A 19 -0.20 -2.03 -9.91
C LEU A 19 -0.30 -2.19 -11.43
N GLN A 20 0.64 -2.90 -12.06
CA GLN A 20 0.57 -3.20 -13.50
C GLN A 20 -0.68 -4.00 -13.83
N ASN A 21 -1.01 -5.01 -13.03
CA ASN A 21 -2.23 -5.79 -13.19
C ASN A 21 -3.49 -4.92 -13.02
N HIS A 22 -3.51 -4.04 -12.02
CA HIS A 22 -4.60 -3.08 -11.82
C HIS A 22 -4.82 -2.19 -13.05
N LEU A 23 -3.74 -1.63 -13.61
CA LEU A 23 -3.81 -0.81 -14.82
C LEU A 23 -4.26 -1.62 -16.04
N ASN A 24 -3.81 -2.87 -16.15
CA ASN A 24 -4.18 -3.75 -17.26
C ASN A 24 -5.66 -4.16 -17.21
N ILE A 25 -6.20 -4.44 -16.04
CA ILE A 25 -7.62 -4.81 -15.88
C ILE A 25 -8.53 -3.60 -16.11
N ASN A 26 -8.08 -2.40 -15.75
CA ASN A 26 -8.84 -1.15 -15.87
C ASN A 26 -8.33 -0.28 -17.03
N ASN A 27 -7.95 -0.90 -18.15
CA ASN A 27 -7.33 -0.23 -19.29
C ASN A 27 -8.32 0.60 -20.15
N ASP A 28 -9.62 0.43 -19.90
CA ASP A 28 -10.74 1.09 -20.58
C ASP A 28 -11.20 2.36 -19.87
N LEU A 29 -10.58 2.71 -18.74
CA LEU A 29 -10.93 3.90 -17.97
C LEU A 29 -10.48 5.20 -18.66
N PRO A 30 -11.22 6.31 -18.49
CA PRO A 30 -10.80 7.61 -19.01
C PRO A 30 -9.45 8.07 -18.46
N SER A 31 -8.71 8.86 -19.24
CA SER A 31 -7.37 9.35 -18.88
C SER A 31 -7.32 10.20 -17.60
N GLU A 32 -8.44 10.82 -17.26
CA GLU A 32 -8.67 11.65 -16.08
C GLU A 32 -9.03 10.84 -14.83
N ALA A 33 -9.26 9.53 -14.96
CA ALA A 33 -9.57 8.67 -13.84
C ALA A 33 -8.38 8.62 -12.85
N PRO A 34 -8.64 8.70 -11.53
CA PRO A 34 -7.59 8.55 -10.52
C PRO A 34 -6.84 7.21 -10.65
N LEU A 35 -5.59 7.15 -10.19
CA LEU A 35 -4.72 5.96 -10.30
C LEU A 35 -5.39 4.66 -9.80
N PHE A 36 -6.15 4.73 -8.70
CA PHE A 36 -6.86 3.59 -8.11
C PHE A 36 -8.36 3.58 -8.46
N ALA A 37 -8.75 4.18 -9.58
CA ALA A 37 -10.07 3.97 -10.14
C ALA A 37 -10.22 2.53 -10.67
N TYR A 38 -11.44 2.01 -10.62
CA TYR A 38 -11.74 0.66 -11.09
C TYR A 38 -13.10 0.58 -11.77
N SER A 39 -13.24 -0.32 -12.73
CA SER A 39 -14.48 -0.57 -13.45
C SER A 39 -15.53 -1.19 -12.52
N LEU A 40 -16.73 -0.61 -12.51
CA LEU A 40 -17.92 -1.14 -11.82
C LEU A 40 -18.84 -1.88 -12.79
N SER A 41 -18.86 -1.46 -14.05
CA SER A 41 -19.58 -2.08 -15.15
C SER A 41 -18.97 -1.61 -16.48
N SER A 42 -19.43 -2.17 -17.60
CA SER A 42 -18.96 -1.79 -18.95
C SER A 42 -19.06 -0.29 -19.28
N SER A 43 -19.87 0.48 -18.54
CA SER A 43 -20.02 1.92 -18.75
C SER A 43 -19.88 2.76 -17.49
N SER A 44 -19.39 2.19 -16.37
CA SER A 44 -19.25 2.95 -15.12
C SER A 44 -18.01 2.54 -14.34
N TRP A 45 -17.41 3.52 -13.66
CA TRP A 45 -16.21 3.34 -12.86
C TRP A 45 -16.36 4.07 -11.52
N GLY A 46 -15.63 3.57 -10.54
CA GLY A 46 -15.57 4.14 -9.20
C GLY A 46 -14.15 4.55 -8.83
N LYS A 47 -14.02 5.52 -7.93
CA LYS A 47 -12.76 5.81 -7.25
C LYS A 47 -12.65 4.94 -5.99
N LEU A 48 -11.48 4.36 -5.72
CA LEU A 48 -11.24 3.71 -4.44
C LEU A 48 -11.10 4.77 -3.35
N SER A 49 -12.15 4.97 -2.55
CA SER A 49 -12.07 5.81 -1.35
C SER A 49 -11.39 5.06 -0.20
N LYS A 50 -10.89 5.82 0.77
CA LYS A 50 -10.33 5.26 2.01
C LYS A 50 -11.37 4.40 2.73
N GLU A 51 -12.60 4.86 2.79
CA GLU A 51 -13.70 4.19 3.49
C GLU A 51 -14.03 2.86 2.80
N ALA A 52 -14.12 2.85 1.46
CA ALA A 52 -14.37 1.65 0.69
C ALA A 52 -13.23 0.63 0.84
N PHE A 53 -11.98 1.09 0.78
CA PHE A 53 -10.80 0.26 1.00
C PHE A 53 -10.81 -0.39 2.39
N LEU A 54 -10.96 0.42 3.45
CA LEU A 54 -10.97 -0.08 4.83
C LEU A 54 -12.16 -1.01 5.09
N ALA A 55 -13.35 -0.69 4.57
CA ALA A 55 -14.51 -1.57 4.68
C ALA A 55 -14.26 -2.94 4.04
N ARG A 56 -13.61 -2.97 2.87
CA ARG A 56 -13.25 -4.23 2.21
C ARG A 56 -12.23 -5.02 3.02
N CYS A 57 -11.21 -4.36 3.58
CA CYS A 57 -10.23 -5.04 4.44
C CYS A 57 -10.88 -5.61 5.70
N THR A 58 -11.73 -4.85 6.39
CA THR A 58 -12.47 -5.32 7.56
C THR A 58 -13.32 -6.55 7.26
N GLN A 59 -14.01 -6.58 6.11
CA GLN A 59 -14.78 -7.75 5.70
C GLN A 59 -13.91 -8.99 5.51
N ILE A 60 -12.72 -8.83 4.92
CA ILE A 60 -11.78 -9.94 4.70
C ILE A 60 -11.24 -10.45 6.05
N TRP A 61 -10.75 -9.54 6.89
CA TRP A 61 -10.21 -9.88 8.22
C TRP A 61 -11.22 -10.53 9.14
N ALA A 62 -12.49 -10.12 9.09
CA ALA A 62 -13.55 -10.73 9.86
C ALA A 62 -13.81 -12.21 9.50
N LEU A 63 -13.40 -12.68 8.32
CA LEU A 63 -13.48 -14.10 7.96
C LEU A 63 -12.49 -14.97 8.75
N ASP A 64 -11.42 -14.35 9.25
CA ASP A 64 -10.34 -15.00 9.99
C ASP A 64 -10.31 -14.53 11.47
N ASP A 65 -11.41 -13.97 11.98
CA ASP A 65 -11.54 -13.42 13.35
C ASP A 65 -10.47 -12.36 13.73
N LEU A 66 -10.02 -11.58 12.74
CA LEU A 66 -9.02 -10.52 12.93
C LEU A 66 -9.66 -9.13 13.11
N ASP A 67 -9.05 -8.32 13.96
CA ASP A 67 -9.47 -6.94 14.22
C ASP A 67 -9.29 -6.02 13.00
N ALA A 68 -10.17 -5.02 12.90
CA ALA A 68 -10.08 -4.00 11.86
C ALA A 68 -8.85 -3.08 12.07
N ALA A 69 -8.02 -2.95 11.04
CA ALA A 69 -6.91 -2.00 11.05
C ALA A 69 -7.33 -0.61 10.52
N SER A 70 -6.71 0.43 11.09
CA SER A 70 -6.88 1.80 10.61
C SER A 70 -5.98 2.08 9.40
N GLY A 71 -6.27 3.15 8.65
CA GLY A 71 -5.34 3.64 7.61
C GLY A 71 -3.93 3.97 8.15
N HIS A 72 -3.81 4.35 9.43
CA HIS A 72 -2.51 4.57 10.06
C HIS A 72 -1.74 3.26 10.23
N SER A 73 -2.43 2.16 10.55
CA SER A 73 -1.85 0.83 10.69
C SER A 73 -1.16 0.36 9.40
N PHE A 74 -1.71 0.69 8.23
CA PHE A 74 -1.05 0.40 6.94
C PHE A 74 0.28 1.14 6.77
N ARG A 75 0.38 2.39 7.24
CA ARG A 75 1.65 3.15 7.19
C ARG A 75 2.71 2.54 8.11
N ILE A 76 2.31 2.15 9.32
CA ILE A 76 3.19 1.47 10.27
C ILE A 76 3.64 0.12 9.69
N GLY A 77 2.69 -0.75 9.37
CA GLY A 77 2.95 -2.09 8.87
C GLY A 77 3.75 -2.11 7.56
N GLY A 78 3.42 -1.24 6.60
CA GLY A 78 4.16 -1.13 5.34
C GLY A 78 5.62 -0.69 5.55
N THR A 79 5.85 0.19 6.52
CA THR A 79 7.22 0.63 6.88
C THR A 79 8.00 -0.50 7.52
N THR A 80 7.43 -1.14 8.54
CA THR A 80 8.05 -2.30 9.20
C THR A 80 8.34 -3.41 8.19
N TYR A 81 7.39 -3.71 7.31
CA TYR A 81 7.53 -4.73 6.27
C TYR A 81 8.67 -4.42 5.29
N LEU A 82 8.78 -3.21 4.76
CA LEU A 82 9.87 -2.85 3.86
C LEU A 82 11.24 -2.91 4.56
N LEU A 83 11.31 -2.49 5.82
CA LEU A 83 12.54 -2.54 6.61
C LEU A 83 12.97 -3.99 6.90
N LEU A 84 12.02 -4.89 7.21
CA LEU A 84 12.29 -6.32 7.37
C LEU A 84 12.75 -7.00 6.07
N LEU A 85 12.37 -6.46 4.91
CA LEU A 85 12.91 -6.89 3.61
C LEU A 85 14.30 -6.32 3.30
N GLY A 86 14.92 -5.58 4.23
CA GLY A 86 16.23 -4.97 4.04
C GLY A 86 16.22 -3.76 3.11
N VAL A 87 15.06 -3.17 2.84
CA VAL A 87 14.97 -1.94 2.03
C VAL A 87 15.64 -0.81 2.80
N ASP A 88 16.50 -0.07 2.10
CA ASP A 88 17.27 1.00 2.72
C ASP A 88 16.35 2.00 3.48
N PRO A 89 16.64 2.31 4.75
CA PRO A 89 15.83 3.22 5.57
C PRO A 89 15.52 4.57 4.91
N TRP A 90 16.42 5.11 4.08
CA TRP A 90 16.20 6.34 3.32
C TRP A 90 15.15 6.15 2.23
N VAL A 91 15.14 5.02 1.54
CA VAL A 91 14.11 4.69 0.54
C VAL A 91 12.76 4.58 1.21
N VAL A 92 12.67 3.88 2.35
CA VAL A 92 11.43 3.78 3.15
C VAL A 92 10.99 5.17 3.63
N MET A 93 11.93 6.02 4.06
CA MET A 93 11.63 7.40 4.45
C MET A 93 11.02 8.21 3.31
N LYS A 94 11.60 8.13 2.11
CA LYS A 94 11.10 8.80 0.91
C LYS A 94 9.70 8.31 0.54
N GLN A 95 9.46 7.00 0.58
CA GLN A 95 8.15 6.42 0.28
C GLN A 95 7.09 6.80 1.31
N GLY A 96 7.45 6.84 2.59
CA GLY A 96 6.57 7.29 3.67
C GLY A 96 6.30 8.80 3.70
N ARG A 97 6.94 9.57 2.80
CA ARG A 97 6.93 11.03 2.72
C ARG A 97 7.34 11.69 4.05
N TRP A 98 8.34 11.12 4.71
CA TRP A 98 8.85 11.66 5.96
C TRP A 98 10.00 12.63 5.71
N SER A 99 9.95 13.78 6.36
CA SER A 99 10.98 14.83 6.28
C SER A 99 12.12 14.64 7.28
N LEU A 100 11.95 13.79 8.29
CA LEU A 100 12.86 13.58 9.41
C LEU A 100 13.03 12.10 9.73
N LYS A 101 13.97 11.80 10.64
CA LYS A 101 14.21 10.48 11.25
C LYS A 101 13.04 9.95 12.11
N VAL A 102 11.87 10.60 12.10
CA VAL A 102 10.67 10.15 12.84
C VAL A 102 10.25 8.74 12.43
N PHE A 103 10.62 8.30 11.21
CA PHE A 103 10.37 6.94 10.78
C PHE A 103 11.07 5.87 11.62
N LEU A 104 12.18 6.23 12.30
CA LEU A 104 12.89 5.33 13.23
C LEU A 104 12.00 4.94 14.41
N LEU A 105 10.99 5.74 14.76
CA LEU A 105 10.00 5.40 15.78
C LEU A 105 9.10 4.22 15.38
N TYR A 106 9.05 3.88 14.09
CA TYR A 106 8.31 2.72 13.58
C TYR A 106 9.15 1.44 13.53
N TRP A 107 10.41 1.46 13.98
CA TRP A 107 11.20 0.26 14.27
C TRP A 107 10.71 -0.41 15.58
N HIS A 108 9.52 -1.00 15.56
CA HIS A 108 9.19 -2.03 16.54
C HIS A 108 9.94 -3.32 16.16
N LYS A 109 10.68 -3.90 17.13
CA LYS A 109 11.57 -5.06 16.98
C LYS A 109 12.88 -4.83 16.20
N VAL A 110 13.67 -3.87 16.66
CA VAL A 110 15.05 -3.64 16.15
C VAL A 110 15.90 -4.93 16.17
N GLU A 111 15.67 -5.81 17.14
CA GLU A 111 16.40 -7.09 17.30
C GLU A 111 16.15 -8.10 16.15
N GLU A 112 15.07 -7.96 15.37
CA GLU A 112 14.82 -8.79 14.17
C GLU A 112 15.33 -8.12 12.88
N ILE A 113 15.73 -6.84 12.93
CA ILE A 113 16.07 -6.01 11.77
C ILE A 113 17.60 -5.84 11.62
N LEU A 114 18.36 -5.93 12.71
CA LEU A 114 19.82 -5.90 12.70
C LEU A 114 20.36 -7.30 13.04
N PRO A 115 21.39 -7.81 12.33
CA PRO A 115 22.08 -9.03 12.74
C PRO A 115 22.86 -8.84 14.06
#